data_AF-A0A4W5QIY7-F1
#
_entry.id   AF-A0A4W5QIY7-F1
#
_cell.length_a   1.000
_cell.length_b   1.000
_cell.length_c   1.000
_cell.angle_alpha   90.00
_cell.angle_beta   90.00
_cell.angle_gamma   90.00
#
_symmetry.space_group_name_H-M   'P 1'
#
loop_
_entity.id
_entity.type
_entity.pdbx_description
1 polymer ?
#
loop_
_entity_poly.entity_id
_entity_poly.type
_entity_poly.pdbx_seq_one_letter_code
_entity_poly.pdbx_strand_id
1 'polypeptide(L)'
;MQKDRRRYRKQGQDMHTIGFAIYEIPEEYRGCQNVHLKKDFFLTHSSCARSETFINLREVSNRLRLPPGEYLIVPSTFESGQEADFVLRVFTEKQSETEELDDEISAELEDEDDISEDDIEDSFKSMFAQLAGEDMEISVRELRTILNRVVTRHQDLKTDGFSMESCRTMVNLMDKDGTARLGLVEFQILWNKIRKWLVIYREYDMDKSGSMSSYEMRLAVESAGFKLNNRLNQVLVARYAENEAIDFDNFICCLVKLEAMFRSFQQLDKEGEGVAEMNITEWLYMTMCG
;
A
#
# COMPACT_ATOMS: atom_id res chain seq x y z
N MET A 1 -14.08 7.69 -20.94
CA MET A 1 -15.53 7.43 -20.72
C MET A 1 -15.74 6.89 -19.32
N GLN A 2 -16.61 7.51 -18.51
CA GLN A 2 -17.00 6.98 -17.19
C GLN A 2 -18.06 5.87 -17.30
N LYS A 3 -17.92 4.80 -16.51
CA LYS A 3 -18.79 3.60 -16.51
C LYS A 3 -19.88 3.67 -15.42
N ASP A 4 -20.93 2.88 -15.60
CA ASP A 4 -21.98 2.51 -14.62
C ASP A 4 -22.70 3.60 -13.80
N ARG A 5 -22.48 4.89 -14.10
CA ARG A 5 -23.12 6.04 -13.42
C ARG A 5 -24.65 6.03 -13.39
N ARG A 6 -25.31 5.33 -14.32
CA ARG A 6 -26.78 5.22 -14.34
C ARG A 6 -27.34 4.54 -13.09
N ARG A 7 -26.57 3.68 -12.42
CA ARG A 7 -26.98 3.00 -11.17
C ARG A 7 -27.07 3.98 -10.00
N TYR A 8 -26.17 4.97 -9.96
CA TYR A 8 -26.06 5.97 -8.90
C TYR A 8 -27.05 7.14 -9.04
N ARG A 9 -27.73 7.28 -10.18
CA ARG A 9 -28.82 8.27 -10.35
C ARG A 9 -29.95 8.12 -9.34
N LYS A 10 -30.23 6.91 -8.88
CA LYS A 10 -31.23 6.66 -7.82
C LYS A 10 -30.82 7.22 -6.47
N GLN A 11 -29.53 7.51 -6.27
CA GLN A 11 -28.93 8.10 -5.08
C GLN A 11 -28.63 9.60 -5.26
N GLY A 12 -29.09 10.21 -6.36
CA GLY A 12 -28.89 11.64 -6.64
C GLY A 12 -27.51 12.00 -7.18
N GLN A 13 -26.63 11.02 -7.45
CA GLN A 13 -25.34 11.26 -8.07
C GLN A 13 -25.45 11.25 -9.60
N ASP A 14 -24.90 12.28 -10.26
CA ASP A 14 -24.83 12.39 -11.72
C ASP A 14 -23.41 12.10 -12.24
N MET A 15 -23.20 12.32 -13.53
CA MET A 15 -21.89 12.25 -14.17
C MET A 15 -20.88 13.18 -13.49
N HIS A 16 -19.68 12.68 -13.21
CA HIS A 16 -18.60 13.55 -12.77
C HIS A 16 -18.10 14.41 -13.92
N THR A 17 -17.57 15.58 -13.57
CA THR A 17 -16.82 16.43 -14.48
C THR A 17 -15.47 15.77 -14.74
N ILE A 18 -15.28 15.24 -15.95
CA ILE A 18 -14.09 14.47 -16.33
C ILE A 18 -13.32 15.16 -17.44
N GLY A 19 -12.04 14.84 -17.53
CA GLY A 19 -11.12 15.32 -18.56
C GLY A 19 -9.84 14.49 -18.58
N PHE A 20 -8.89 14.91 -19.41
CA PHE A 20 -7.57 14.29 -19.44
C PHE A 20 -6.51 15.31 -19.85
N ALA A 21 -5.28 15.07 -19.41
CA ALA A 21 -4.09 15.80 -19.84
C ALA A 21 -3.09 14.84 -20.49
N ILE A 22 -2.31 15.35 -21.43
CA ILE A 22 -1.26 14.61 -22.13
C ILE A 22 0.07 15.33 -21.88
N TYR A 23 1.07 14.58 -21.47
CA TYR A 23 2.44 15.03 -21.21
C TYR A 23 3.38 14.30 -22.15
N GLU A 24 4.39 15.01 -22.66
CA GLU A 24 5.48 14.37 -23.41
C GLU A 24 6.47 13.76 -22.42
N ILE A 25 6.87 12.51 -22.66
CA ILE A 25 7.80 11.79 -21.80
C ILE A 25 9.24 12.24 -22.15
N PRO A 26 10.00 12.76 -21.17
CA PRO A 26 11.40 13.13 -21.37
C PRO A 26 12.25 11.92 -21.77
N GLU A 27 13.37 12.15 -22.44
CA GLU A 27 14.24 11.07 -22.92
C GLU A 27 14.74 10.14 -21.80
N GLU A 28 14.85 10.65 -20.57
CA GLU A 28 15.25 9.92 -19.37
C GLU A 28 14.28 8.81 -18.97
N TYR A 29 13.00 8.95 -19.32
CA TYR A 29 11.94 8.00 -18.97
C TYR A 29 11.45 7.18 -20.18
N ARG A 30 12.06 7.37 -21.36
CA ARG A 30 11.64 6.65 -22.58
C ARG A 30 11.90 5.15 -22.43
N GLY A 31 10.90 4.35 -22.76
CA GLY A 31 10.95 2.89 -22.61
C GLY A 31 10.88 2.38 -21.15
N CYS A 32 10.72 3.26 -20.15
CA CYS A 32 10.48 2.87 -18.77
C CYS A 32 8.98 2.63 -18.54
N GLN A 33 8.52 1.40 -18.79
CA GLN A 33 7.11 1.02 -18.67
C GLN A 33 6.66 0.80 -17.21
N ASN A 34 7.59 0.58 -16.29
CA ASN A 34 7.33 0.12 -14.91
C ASN A 34 7.49 1.24 -13.86
N VAL A 35 7.14 2.49 -14.20
CA VAL A 35 7.36 3.65 -13.32
C VAL A 35 6.13 4.53 -13.20
N HIS A 36 5.60 4.67 -11.99
CA HIS A 36 4.59 5.67 -11.69
C HIS A 36 5.21 7.06 -11.49
N LEU A 37 4.92 8.01 -12.40
CA LEU A 37 5.43 9.38 -12.30
C LEU A 37 4.85 10.12 -11.09
N LYS A 38 5.74 10.64 -10.23
CA LYS A 38 5.37 11.32 -8.98
C LYS A 38 5.02 12.80 -9.21
N LYS A 39 4.56 13.46 -8.14
CA LYS A 39 4.15 14.87 -8.13
C LYS A 39 5.16 15.82 -8.79
N ASP A 40 6.45 15.64 -8.54
CA ASP A 40 7.51 16.53 -9.03
C ASP A 40 7.61 16.56 -10.56
N PHE A 41 7.30 15.45 -11.23
CA PHE A 41 7.21 15.41 -12.69
C PHE A 41 6.16 16.40 -13.20
N PHE A 42 4.95 16.37 -12.63
CA PHE A 42 3.85 17.23 -13.07
C PHE A 42 4.02 18.71 -12.68
N LEU A 43 4.84 19.01 -11.66
CA LEU A 43 5.20 20.38 -11.29
C LEU A 43 6.22 21.00 -12.25
N THR A 44 7.08 20.16 -12.86
CA THR A 44 8.18 20.59 -13.73
C THR A 44 7.82 20.51 -15.22
N HIS A 45 6.86 19.66 -15.60
CA HIS A 45 6.48 19.42 -16.99
C HIS A 45 5.08 19.96 -17.29
N SER A 46 4.97 20.78 -18.34
CA SER A 46 3.68 21.27 -18.83
C SER A 46 3.01 20.25 -19.75
N SER A 47 1.69 20.09 -19.65
CA SER A 47 0.92 19.28 -20.59
C SER A 47 1.11 19.78 -22.03
N CYS A 48 1.44 18.89 -22.97
CA CYS A 48 1.55 19.21 -24.39
C CYS A 48 0.16 19.24 -25.09
N ALA A 49 -0.81 18.51 -24.55
CA ALA A 49 -2.21 18.56 -24.95
C ALA A 49 -3.13 18.26 -23.77
N ARG A 50 -4.41 18.59 -23.89
CA ARG A 50 -5.44 18.31 -22.88
C ARG A 50 -6.82 18.25 -23.52
N SER A 51 -7.79 17.67 -22.84
CA SER A 51 -9.20 17.84 -23.19
C SER A 51 -9.55 19.34 -23.17
N GLU A 52 -10.28 19.79 -24.18
CA GLU A 52 -10.68 21.21 -24.33
C GLU A 52 -11.36 21.77 -23.08
N THR A 53 -12.24 20.98 -22.46
CA THR A 53 -12.90 21.32 -21.21
C THR A 53 -13.07 20.06 -20.36
N PHE A 54 -12.98 20.24 -19.04
CA PHE A 54 -13.50 19.28 -18.09
C PHE A 54 -15.02 19.43 -18.07
N ILE A 55 -15.74 18.36 -18.43
CA ILE A 55 -17.18 18.42 -18.63
C ILE A 55 -17.87 17.20 -18.03
N ASN A 56 -19.08 17.40 -17.51
CA ASN A 56 -19.92 16.37 -16.89
C ASN A 56 -20.66 15.50 -17.94
N LEU A 57 -19.91 14.98 -18.91
CA LEU A 57 -20.43 14.04 -19.91
C LEU A 57 -19.95 12.62 -19.62
N ARG A 58 -20.68 11.64 -20.16
CA ARG A 58 -20.29 10.22 -20.07
C ARG A 58 -18.94 9.97 -20.73
N GLU A 59 -18.64 10.67 -21.83
CA GLU A 59 -17.42 10.53 -22.59
C GLU A 59 -16.91 11.91 -22.99
N VAL A 60 -15.58 12.08 -22.88
CA VAL A 60 -14.83 13.22 -23.39
C VAL A 60 -13.82 12.66 -24.37
N SER A 61 -13.81 13.21 -25.58
CA SER A 61 -12.99 12.74 -26.70
C SER A 61 -12.46 13.93 -27.47
N ASN A 62 -11.16 13.94 -27.77
CA ASN A 62 -10.54 14.97 -28.61
C ASN A 62 -9.70 14.31 -29.70
N ARG A 63 -9.70 14.92 -30.89
CA ARG A 63 -8.79 14.56 -31.98
C ARG A 63 -7.56 15.45 -31.90
N LEU A 64 -6.38 14.84 -31.78
CA LEU A 64 -5.12 15.54 -31.58
C LEU A 64 -4.12 15.16 -32.67
N ARG A 65 -3.17 16.05 -32.93
CA ARG A 65 -2.01 15.80 -33.78
C ARG A 65 -0.76 16.21 -33.00
N LEU A 66 0.03 15.22 -32.60
CA LEU A 66 1.26 15.41 -31.86
C LEU A 66 2.45 15.01 -32.75
N PRO A 67 3.65 15.55 -32.51
CA PRO A 67 4.88 15.02 -33.10
C PRO A 67 5.08 13.52 -32.77
N PRO A 68 5.93 12.80 -33.51
CA PRO A 68 6.32 11.45 -33.11
C PRO A 68 7.08 11.48 -31.77
N GLY A 69 6.65 10.69 -30.80
CA GLY A 69 7.24 10.62 -29.46
C GLY A 69 6.42 9.74 -28.52
N GLU A 70 6.88 9.63 -27.28
CA GLU A 70 6.18 8.93 -26.19
C GLU A 70 5.39 9.93 -25.35
N TYR A 71 4.15 9.57 -25.00
CA TYR A 71 3.22 10.45 -24.33
C TYR A 71 2.51 9.75 -23.17
N LEU A 72 2.43 10.42 -22.03
CA LEU A 72 1.63 10.01 -20.90
C LEU A 72 0.25 10.65 -20.96
N ILE A 73 -0.81 9.84 -20.90
CA ILE A 73 -2.20 10.29 -20.80
C ILE A 73 -2.67 10.13 -19.36
N VAL A 74 -3.02 11.23 -18.71
CA VAL A 74 -3.57 11.23 -17.35
C VAL A 74 -5.06 11.55 -17.40
N PRO A 75 -5.96 10.54 -17.34
CA PRO A 75 -7.40 10.76 -17.18
C PRO A 75 -7.73 11.08 -15.72
N SER A 76 -8.57 12.08 -15.48
CA SER A 76 -9.00 12.43 -14.12
C SER A 76 -10.41 13.01 -14.06
N THR A 77 -10.98 13.04 -12.86
CA THR A 77 -12.08 13.96 -12.51
C THR A 77 -11.51 15.36 -12.28
N PHE A 78 -12.39 16.36 -12.27
CA PHE A 78 -12.00 17.74 -11.96
C PHE A 78 -11.70 17.92 -10.46
N GLU A 79 -12.55 17.36 -9.61
CA GLU A 79 -12.36 17.36 -8.16
C GLU A 79 -11.69 16.06 -7.72
N SER A 80 -10.81 16.17 -6.71
CA SER A 80 -10.20 15.02 -6.04
C SER A 80 -11.22 14.26 -5.17
N GLY A 81 -10.92 13.01 -4.81
CA GLY A 81 -11.79 12.20 -3.94
C GLY A 81 -13.03 11.62 -4.63
N GLN A 82 -13.15 11.78 -5.95
CA GLN A 82 -14.28 11.24 -6.72
C GLN A 82 -13.95 9.85 -7.27
N GLU A 83 -14.54 8.81 -6.68
CA GLU A 83 -14.39 7.44 -7.17
C GLU A 83 -15.13 7.22 -8.48
N ALA A 84 -14.43 6.70 -9.49
CA ALA A 84 -14.97 6.51 -10.82
C ALA A 84 -14.32 5.37 -11.59
N ASP A 85 -15.15 4.45 -12.08
CA ASP A 85 -14.72 3.52 -13.13
C ASP A 85 -14.70 4.22 -14.49
N PHE A 86 -13.66 3.95 -15.30
CA PHE A 86 -13.56 4.50 -16.64
C PHE A 86 -13.02 3.50 -17.69
N VAL A 87 -13.12 3.91 -18.96
CA VAL A 87 -12.39 3.35 -20.10
C VAL A 87 -11.70 4.50 -20.83
N LEU A 88 -10.40 4.33 -21.09
CA LEU A 88 -9.65 5.11 -22.05
C LEU A 88 -9.56 4.32 -23.36
N ARG A 89 -9.76 4.99 -24.50
CA ARG A 89 -9.62 4.42 -25.85
C ARG A 89 -8.75 5.36 -26.66
N VAL A 90 -7.69 4.83 -27.26
CA VAL A 90 -6.76 5.57 -28.11
C VAL A 90 -6.92 5.05 -29.54
N PHE A 91 -7.18 5.97 -30.48
CA PHE A 91 -7.29 5.65 -31.90
C PHE A 91 -6.20 6.40 -32.64
N THR A 92 -5.31 5.66 -33.31
CA THR A 92 -4.19 6.22 -34.06
C THR A 92 -4.35 5.92 -35.55
N GLU A 93 -3.93 6.87 -36.40
CA GLU A 93 -3.94 6.67 -37.87
C GLU A 93 -2.88 5.66 -38.30
N LYS A 94 -1.74 5.64 -37.59
CA LYS A 94 -0.63 4.70 -37.79
C LYS A 94 -0.50 3.79 -36.58
N GLN A 95 0.21 2.68 -36.75
CA GLN A 95 0.54 1.78 -35.64
C GLN A 95 1.21 2.58 -34.52
N SER A 96 0.70 2.40 -33.31
CA SER A 96 1.21 2.96 -32.07
C SER A 96 1.03 1.91 -31.00
N GLU A 97 2.01 1.79 -30.11
CA GLU A 97 1.91 0.99 -28.91
C GLU A 97 1.23 1.83 -27.81
N THR A 98 0.47 1.15 -26.96
CA THR A 98 -0.23 1.77 -25.83
C THR A 98 -0.20 0.81 -24.67
N GLU A 99 0.32 1.27 -23.53
CA GLU A 99 0.49 0.46 -22.34
C GLU A 99 0.08 1.26 -21.10
N GLU A 100 -0.22 0.55 -20.01
CA GLU A 100 -0.49 1.16 -18.72
C GLU A 100 0.83 1.45 -18.02
N LEU A 101 1.06 2.71 -17.68
CA LEU A 101 2.26 3.14 -16.96
C LEU A 101 2.00 3.05 -15.45
N ASP A 102 2.54 2.01 -14.80
CA ASP A 102 2.35 1.73 -13.38
C ASP A 102 3.58 1.05 -12.78
N ASP A 103 3.66 1.00 -11.45
CA ASP A 103 4.77 0.35 -10.76
C ASP A 103 4.68 -1.18 -10.87
N GLU A 104 5.81 -1.82 -11.15
CA GLU A 104 5.93 -3.27 -11.06
C GLU A 104 5.90 -3.72 -9.59
N ILE A 105 5.27 -4.88 -9.34
CA ILE A 105 5.11 -5.38 -7.98
C ILE A 105 6.44 -5.95 -7.49
N SER A 106 7.03 -5.32 -6.48
CA SER A 106 8.26 -5.79 -5.86
C SER A 106 8.31 -5.44 -4.37
N ALA A 107 9.07 -6.21 -3.60
CA ALA A 107 9.31 -5.93 -2.18
C ALA A 107 10.81 -6.05 -1.86
N GLU A 108 11.38 -4.98 -1.32
CA GLU A 108 12.72 -4.94 -0.75
C GLU A 108 12.61 -5.21 0.75
N LEU A 109 12.64 -6.49 1.12
CA LEU A 109 12.53 -6.94 2.50
C LEU A 109 13.92 -7.07 3.11
N GLU A 110 14.09 -6.58 4.35
CA GLU A 110 15.31 -6.83 5.12
C GLU A 110 15.34 -8.29 5.56
N ASP A 111 16.49 -8.95 5.44
CA ASP A 111 16.66 -10.33 5.90
C ASP A 111 16.59 -10.38 7.44
N GLU A 112 15.64 -11.17 7.97
CA GLU A 112 15.35 -11.29 9.40
C GLU A 112 16.14 -12.42 10.08
N ASP A 113 16.86 -13.23 9.31
CA ASP A 113 17.36 -14.53 9.75
C ASP A 113 18.65 -14.44 10.59
N ASP A 114 19.18 -13.24 10.84
CA ASP A 114 20.45 -13.04 11.54
C ASP A 114 20.33 -12.56 13.01
N ILE A 115 19.11 -12.33 13.53
CA ILE A 115 18.97 -11.87 14.92
C ILE A 115 19.00 -13.07 15.87
N SER A 116 20.14 -13.28 16.53
CA SER A 116 20.27 -14.23 17.62
C SER A 116 19.87 -13.60 18.96
N GLU A 117 19.63 -14.43 19.99
CA GLU A 117 19.40 -13.90 21.34
C GLU A 117 20.58 -13.07 21.87
N ASP A 118 21.79 -13.32 21.39
CA ASP A 118 23.00 -12.59 21.82
C ASP A 118 23.04 -11.16 21.24
N ASP A 119 22.36 -10.92 20.12
CA ASP A 119 22.25 -9.59 19.50
C ASP A 119 21.21 -8.69 20.19
N ILE A 120 20.39 -9.28 21.07
CA ILE A 120 19.33 -8.58 21.78
C ILE A 120 19.89 -7.91 23.04
N GLU A 121 19.73 -6.58 23.11
CA GLU A 121 20.12 -5.79 24.28
C GLU A 121 19.50 -6.30 25.58
N ASP A 122 20.29 -6.35 26.65
CA ASP A 122 19.81 -6.74 27.99
C ASP A 122 18.64 -5.86 28.49
N SER A 123 18.62 -4.59 28.06
CA SER A 123 17.53 -3.66 28.32
C SER A 123 16.20 -4.19 27.77
N PHE A 124 16.22 -4.72 26.55
CA PHE A 124 15.05 -5.30 25.89
C PHE A 124 14.68 -6.64 26.50
N LYS A 125 15.65 -7.51 26.81
CA LYS A 125 15.41 -8.78 27.52
C LYS A 125 14.71 -8.56 28.86
N SER A 126 15.12 -7.53 29.61
CA SER A 126 14.49 -7.18 30.89
C SER A 126 13.05 -6.66 30.70
N MET A 127 12.81 -5.87 29.66
CA MET A 127 11.48 -5.40 29.29
C MET A 127 10.58 -6.56 28.90
N PHE A 128 11.07 -7.46 28.04
CA PHE A 128 10.36 -8.65 27.60
C PHE A 128 9.99 -9.55 28.78
N ALA A 129 10.95 -9.87 29.67
CA ALA A 129 10.68 -10.70 30.84
C ALA A 129 9.63 -10.08 31.78
N GLN A 130 9.64 -8.75 31.94
CA GLN A 130 8.62 -8.05 32.73
C GLN A 130 7.22 -8.12 32.09
N LEU A 131 7.15 -8.26 30.76
CA LEU A 131 5.92 -8.23 29.99
C LEU A 131 5.34 -9.63 29.72
N ALA A 132 6.20 -10.61 29.45
CA ALA A 132 5.86 -12.00 29.18
C ALA A 132 5.48 -12.77 30.47
N GLY A 133 6.08 -12.42 31.62
CA GLY A 133 5.78 -13.12 32.87
C GLY A 133 6.52 -14.45 33.00
N GLU A 134 5.88 -15.46 33.61
CA GLU A 134 6.55 -16.71 33.98
C GLU A 134 6.75 -17.69 32.82
N ASP A 135 5.92 -17.60 31.76
CA ASP A 135 6.00 -18.48 30.59
C ASP A 135 6.98 -17.98 29.52
N MET A 136 7.54 -16.77 29.68
CA MET A 136 8.53 -16.17 28.78
C MET A 136 8.07 -16.10 27.32
N GLU A 137 6.76 -15.99 27.11
CA GLU A 137 6.11 -15.83 25.81
C GLU A 137 5.10 -14.67 25.87
N ILE A 138 4.96 -13.92 24.77
CA ILE A 138 3.98 -12.84 24.70
C ILE A 138 2.72 -13.34 23.98
N SER A 139 1.60 -13.36 24.70
CA SER A 139 0.29 -13.63 24.11
C SER A 139 -0.28 -12.42 23.36
N VAL A 140 -1.29 -12.67 22.52
CA VAL A 140 -2.04 -11.61 21.81
C VAL A 140 -2.55 -10.51 22.74
N ARG A 141 -2.97 -10.86 23.97
CA ARG A 141 -3.50 -9.89 24.95
C ARG A 141 -2.40 -9.03 25.54
N GLU A 142 -1.24 -9.61 25.82
CA GLU A 142 -0.06 -8.87 26.29
C GLU A 142 0.45 -7.95 25.19
N LEU A 143 0.59 -8.44 23.95
CA LEU A 143 0.99 -7.63 22.80
C LEU A 143 0.11 -6.39 22.66
N ARG A 144 -1.22 -6.57 22.70
CA ARG A 144 -2.16 -5.45 22.65
C ARG A 144 -1.94 -4.45 23.78
N THR A 145 -1.72 -4.94 24.99
CA THR A 145 -1.51 -4.07 26.16
C THR A 145 -0.21 -3.27 26.00
N ILE A 146 0.84 -3.89 25.49
CA ILE A 146 2.14 -3.27 25.24
C ILE A 146 2.00 -2.18 24.17
N LEU A 147 1.46 -2.53 22.99
CA LEU A 147 1.33 -1.59 21.89
C LEU A 147 0.43 -0.41 22.25
N ASN A 148 -0.66 -0.64 22.99
CA ASN A 148 -1.54 0.46 23.43
C ASN A 148 -0.90 1.36 24.50
N ARG A 149 0.03 0.84 25.32
CA ARG A 149 0.85 1.70 26.20
C ARG A 149 1.81 2.58 25.41
N VAL A 150 2.27 2.14 24.24
CA VAL A 150 3.12 2.96 23.34
C VAL A 150 2.28 4.03 22.66
N VAL A 151 1.17 3.64 22.04
CA VAL A 151 0.24 4.56 21.36
C VAL A 151 -0.24 5.67 22.31
N THR A 152 -0.63 5.32 23.54
CA THR A 152 -1.07 6.34 24.53
C THR A 152 0.02 7.33 24.96
N ARG A 153 1.30 7.00 24.80
CA ARG A 153 2.42 7.94 25.01
C ARG A 153 2.63 8.88 23.81
N HIS A 154 2.09 8.53 22.65
CA HIS A 154 2.24 9.25 21.39
C HIS A 154 0.93 9.92 21.01
N GLN A 155 0.69 11.10 21.59
CA GLN A 155 -0.54 11.90 21.37
C GLN A 155 -0.70 12.41 19.92
N ASP A 156 0.35 12.28 19.11
CA ASP A 156 0.36 12.59 17.68
C ASP A 156 -0.34 11.53 16.83
N LEU A 157 -0.58 10.32 17.36
CA LEU A 157 -1.29 9.26 16.65
C LEU A 157 -2.79 9.33 16.91
N LYS A 158 -3.59 9.48 15.85
CA LYS A 158 -5.05 9.45 15.94
C LYS A 158 -5.56 8.03 15.70
N THR A 159 -5.56 7.23 16.76
CA THR A 159 -6.05 5.84 16.73
C THR A 159 -6.73 5.50 18.06
N ASP A 160 -7.69 4.58 18.01
CA ASP A 160 -8.35 4.02 19.19
C ASP A 160 -7.46 2.96 19.90
N GLY A 161 -6.26 2.75 19.37
CA GLY A 161 -5.31 1.74 19.78
C GLY A 161 -5.48 0.44 19.00
N PHE A 162 -4.48 -0.42 19.11
CA PHE A 162 -4.43 -1.72 18.46
C PHE A 162 -5.61 -2.60 18.87
N SER A 163 -6.32 -3.09 17.85
CA SER A 163 -7.41 -4.04 17.97
C SER A 163 -6.89 -5.43 18.34
N MET A 164 -7.77 -6.27 18.88
CA MET A 164 -7.43 -7.67 19.15
C MET A 164 -7.15 -8.47 17.87
N GLU A 165 -7.79 -8.08 16.76
CA GLU A 165 -7.65 -8.76 15.47
C GLU A 165 -6.31 -8.43 14.82
N SER A 166 -5.89 -7.16 14.88
CA SER A 166 -4.56 -6.72 14.44
C SER A 166 -3.47 -7.42 15.23
N CYS A 167 -3.55 -7.44 16.56
CA CYS A 167 -2.57 -8.15 17.39
C CYS A 167 -2.56 -9.66 17.12
N ARG A 168 -3.72 -10.28 16.89
CA ARG A 168 -3.77 -11.71 16.54
C ARG A 168 -3.09 -11.97 15.20
N THR A 169 -3.37 -11.12 14.21
CA THR A 169 -2.76 -11.20 12.87
C THR A 169 -1.24 -11.05 12.97
N MET A 170 -0.76 -10.06 13.73
CA MET A 170 0.67 -9.86 13.96
C MET A 170 1.34 -11.06 14.63
N VAL A 171 0.71 -11.64 15.65
CA VAL A 171 1.25 -12.84 16.32
C VAL A 171 1.31 -14.00 15.33
N ASN A 172 0.20 -14.33 14.67
CA ASN A 172 0.15 -15.45 13.72
C ASN A 172 1.17 -15.33 12.58
N LEU A 173 1.46 -14.11 12.14
CA LEU A 173 2.39 -13.86 11.04
C LEU A 173 3.87 -13.90 11.46
N MET A 174 4.16 -13.67 12.74
CA MET A 174 5.53 -13.68 13.27
C MET A 174 5.88 -15.01 13.98
N ASP A 175 4.86 -15.77 14.38
CA ASP A 175 4.95 -17.08 15.02
C ASP A 175 5.55 -18.12 14.05
N LYS A 176 6.86 -18.33 14.11
CA LYS A 176 7.58 -19.31 13.29
C LYS A 176 7.50 -20.71 13.87
N ASP A 177 7.23 -20.85 15.16
CA ASP A 177 7.23 -22.13 15.89
C ASP A 177 5.83 -22.74 16.10
N GLY A 178 4.77 -22.01 15.74
CA GLY A 178 3.38 -22.46 15.78
C GLY A 178 2.78 -22.44 17.19
N THR A 179 3.36 -21.67 18.12
CA THR A 179 2.93 -21.59 19.52
C THR A 179 1.70 -20.70 19.72
N ALA A 180 1.31 -19.94 18.70
CA ALA A 180 0.32 -18.86 18.73
C ALA A 180 0.67 -17.75 19.75
N ARG A 181 1.96 -17.61 20.04
CA ARG A 181 2.56 -16.66 20.97
C ARG A 181 3.88 -16.17 20.37
N LEU A 182 4.51 -15.18 21.01
CA LEU A 182 5.78 -14.64 20.54
C LEU A 182 6.89 -14.89 21.54
N GLY A 183 7.93 -15.59 21.10
CA GLY A 183 9.19 -15.69 21.83
C GLY A 183 9.97 -14.37 21.83
N LEU A 184 11.08 -14.34 22.56
CA LEU A 184 11.92 -13.14 22.68
C LEU A 184 12.41 -12.62 21.32
N VAL A 185 12.93 -13.52 20.47
CA VAL A 185 13.48 -13.17 19.16
C VAL A 185 12.40 -12.68 18.21
N GLU A 186 11.27 -13.38 18.14
CA GLU A 186 10.12 -13.00 17.30
C GLU A 186 9.54 -11.65 17.73
N PHE A 187 9.41 -11.43 19.03
CA PHE A 187 8.95 -10.14 19.55
C PHE A 187 9.93 -9.00 19.26
N GLN A 188 11.25 -9.25 19.34
CA GLN A 188 12.26 -8.26 18.99
C GLN A 188 12.17 -7.87 17.50
N ILE A 189 12.01 -8.85 16.61
CA ILE A 189 11.83 -8.61 15.17
C ILE A 189 10.58 -7.74 14.94
N LEU A 190 9.44 -8.16 15.49
CA LEU A 190 8.18 -7.41 15.36
C LEU A 190 8.32 -5.99 15.91
N TRP A 191 8.96 -5.83 17.06
CA TRP A 191 9.15 -4.52 17.69
C TRP A 191 10.01 -3.58 16.84
N ASN A 192 11.10 -4.08 16.25
CA ASN A 192 11.95 -3.29 15.37
C ASN A 192 11.20 -2.82 14.12
N LYS A 193 10.37 -3.70 13.52
CA LYS A 193 9.49 -3.35 12.40
C LYS A 193 8.48 -2.27 12.78
N ILE A 194 7.78 -2.43 13.90
CA ILE A 194 6.80 -1.43 14.37
C ILE A 194 7.49 -0.08 14.60
N ARG A 195 8.71 -0.06 15.15
CA ARG A 195 9.48 1.19 15.32
C ARG A 195 9.86 1.83 13.98
N LYS A 196 10.33 1.04 13.02
CA LYS A 196 10.67 1.53 11.67
C LYS A 196 9.44 2.11 10.98
N TRP A 197 8.34 1.38 10.98
CA TRP A 197 7.10 1.84 10.36
C TRP A 197 6.44 3.00 11.11
N LEU A 198 6.63 3.14 12.43
CA LEU A 198 6.21 4.33 13.16
C LEU A 198 6.95 5.59 12.69
N VAL A 199 8.24 5.48 12.38
CA VAL A 199 9.00 6.61 11.82
C VAL A 199 8.45 6.97 10.44
N ILE A 200 8.24 5.98 9.57
CA ILE A 200 7.66 6.18 8.24
C ILE A 200 6.27 6.82 8.34
N TYR A 201 5.38 6.30 9.19
CA TYR A 201 4.05 6.83 9.40
C TYR A 201 4.08 8.33 9.73
N ARG A 202 4.99 8.76 10.62
CA ARG A 202 5.16 10.16 11.00
C ARG A 202 5.77 11.03 9.91
N GLU A 203 6.65 10.48 9.11
CA GLU A 203 7.28 11.19 8.01
C GLU A 203 6.28 11.49 6.89
N TYR A 204 5.36 10.55 6.63
CA TYR A 204 4.38 10.65 5.56
C TYR A 204 3.00 11.16 5.99
N ASP A 205 2.73 11.36 7.29
CA ASP A 205 1.63 12.18 7.81
C ASP A 205 1.91 13.67 7.55
N MET A 206 1.89 14.06 6.26
CA MET A 206 2.34 15.36 5.78
C MET A 206 1.41 16.48 6.25
N ASP A 207 0.12 16.18 6.40
CA ASP A 207 -0.87 17.12 6.91
C ASP A 207 -0.97 17.15 8.45
N LYS A 208 -0.24 16.26 9.13
CA LYS A 208 -0.22 16.12 10.60
C LYS A 208 -1.61 15.89 11.17
N SER A 209 -2.46 15.20 10.44
CA SER A 209 -3.81 14.85 10.89
C SER A 209 -3.80 13.72 11.92
N GLY A 210 -2.67 13.01 12.07
CA GLY A 210 -2.50 11.82 12.91
C GLY A 210 -3.03 10.55 12.25
N SER A 211 -3.49 10.64 10.99
CA SER A 211 -4.05 9.58 10.16
C SER A 211 -3.53 9.71 8.73
N MET A 212 -3.36 8.62 8.00
CA MET A 212 -2.86 8.69 6.62
C MET A 212 -3.99 8.65 5.60
N SER A 213 -3.95 9.59 4.66
CA SER A 213 -4.78 9.55 3.45
C SER A 213 -4.35 8.43 2.51
N SER A 214 -5.19 8.10 1.52
CA SER A 214 -4.86 7.13 0.46
C SER A 214 -3.61 7.49 -0.34
N TYR A 215 -3.30 8.79 -0.47
CA TYR A 215 -2.12 9.28 -1.17
C TYR A 215 -0.86 9.07 -0.32
N GLU A 216 -0.92 9.43 0.96
CA GLU A 216 0.19 9.25 1.90
C GLU A 216 0.51 7.77 2.11
N MET A 217 -0.51 6.92 2.19
CA MET A 217 -0.36 5.47 2.28
C MET A 217 0.49 4.91 1.15
N ARG A 218 0.25 5.34 -0.11
CA ARG A 218 1.05 4.85 -1.25
C ARG A 218 2.53 5.17 -1.08
N LEU A 219 2.84 6.40 -0.67
CA LEU A 219 4.22 6.85 -0.45
C LEU A 219 4.86 6.13 0.75
N ALA A 220 4.10 5.94 1.83
CA ALA A 220 4.55 5.23 3.01
C ALA A 220 4.85 3.75 2.73
N VAL A 221 4.01 3.07 1.95
CA VAL A 221 4.20 1.68 1.54
C VAL A 221 5.44 1.53 0.64
N GLU A 222 5.65 2.47 -0.29
CA GLU A 222 6.86 2.53 -1.11
C GLU A 222 8.12 2.75 -0.27
N SER A 223 8.07 3.68 0.69
CA SER A 223 9.17 3.93 1.63
C SER A 223 9.42 2.78 2.60
N ALA A 224 8.42 1.95 2.86
CA ALA A 224 8.55 0.73 3.65
C ALA A 224 9.20 -0.42 2.86
N GLY A 225 9.47 -0.23 1.56
CA GLY A 225 10.14 -1.19 0.68
C GLY A 225 9.20 -1.90 -0.29
N PHE A 226 7.91 -1.54 -0.35
CA PHE A 226 6.93 -2.23 -1.19
C PHE A 226 6.53 -1.35 -2.38
N LYS A 227 6.86 -1.78 -3.60
CA LYS A 227 6.32 -1.20 -4.83
C LYS A 227 5.12 -2.01 -5.27
N LEU A 228 3.98 -1.34 -5.37
CA LEU A 228 2.69 -1.94 -5.72
C LEU A 228 2.04 -1.16 -6.85
N ASN A 229 1.36 -1.87 -7.74
CA ASN A 229 0.56 -1.23 -8.78
C ASN A 229 -0.68 -0.51 -8.20
N ASN A 230 -1.33 0.31 -9.02
CA ASN A 230 -2.53 1.07 -8.67
C ASN A 230 -3.65 0.19 -8.13
N ARG A 231 -3.85 -0.99 -8.71
CA ARG A 231 -4.92 -1.90 -8.33
C ARG A 231 -4.73 -2.43 -6.91
N LEU A 232 -3.51 -2.83 -6.55
CA LEU A 232 -3.21 -3.29 -5.19
C LEU A 232 -3.30 -2.15 -4.19
N ASN A 233 -2.79 -0.96 -4.52
CA ASN A 233 -2.94 0.22 -3.67
C ASN A 233 -4.43 0.53 -3.37
N GLN A 234 -5.30 0.46 -4.39
CA GLN A 234 -6.74 0.64 -4.21
C GLN A 234 -7.35 -0.43 -3.28
N VAL A 235 -6.94 -1.70 -3.43
CA VAL A 235 -7.42 -2.79 -2.55
C VAL A 235 -6.96 -2.59 -1.11
N LEU A 236 -5.72 -2.15 -0.89
CA LEU A 236 -5.22 -1.86 0.46
C LEU A 236 -6.01 -0.71 1.10
N VAL A 237 -6.19 0.39 0.39
CA VAL A 237 -7.00 1.52 0.87
C VAL A 237 -8.43 1.08 1.16
N ALA A 238 -9.09 0.37 0.24
CA ALA A 238 -10.47 -0.08 0.43
C ALA A 238 -10.65 -1.06 1.60
N ARG A 239 -9.59 -1.77 1.99
CA ARG A 239 -9.63 -2.76 3.08
C ARG A 239 -9.28 -2.17 4.45
N TYR A 240 -8.32 -1.26 4.49
CA TYR A 240 -7.71 -0.77 5.73
C TYR A 240 -8.06 0.68 6.05
N ALA A 241 -8.64 1.45 5.11
CA ALA A 241 -9.09 2.80 5.38
C ALA A 241 -10.50 2.82 5.97
N GLU A 242 -10.66 3.59 7.04
CA GLU A 242 -11.95 3.94 7.61
C GLU A 242 -12.22 5.42 7.36
N ASN A 243 -13.36 5.74 6.74
CA ASN A 243 -13.72 7.13 6.38
C ASN A 243 -12.61 7.87 5.61
N GLU A 244 -12.01 7.20 4.60
CA GLU A 244 -10.92 7.73 3.76
C GLU A 244 -9.58 7.98 4.48
N ALA A 245 -9.44 7.52 5.72
CA ALA A 245 -8.23 7.65 6.52
C ALA A 245 -7.78 6.29 7.07
N ILE A 246 -6.47 6.05 7.09
CA ILE A 246 -5.85 4.84 7.64
C ILE A 246 -5.16 5.26 8.93
N ASP A 247 -5.59 4.68 10.05
CA ASP A 247 -4.95 4.92 11.33
C ASP A 247 -3.70 4.03 11.51
N PHE A 248 -2.97 4.25 12.60
CA PHE A 248 -1.72 3.55 12.86
C PHE A 248 -1.90 2.03 13.04
N ASP A 249 -3.00 1.58 13.67
CA ASP A 249 -3.31 0.16 13.83
C ASP A 249 -3.46 -0.52 12.47
N ASN A 250 -4.34 0.01 11.62
CA ASN A 250 -4.61 -0.53 10.29
C ASN A 250 -3.38 -0.47 9.38
N PHE A 251 -2.56 0.58 9.49
CA PHE A 251 -1.31 0.68 8.74
C PHE A 251 -0.33 -0.44 9.09
N ILE A 252 -0.06 -0.66 10.37
CA ILE A 252 0.85 -1.71 10.82
C ILE A 252 0.30 -3.08 10.44
N CYS A 253 -0.99 -3.34 10.67
CA CYS A 253 -1.62 -4.59 10.28
C CYS A 253 -1.51 -4.85 8.77
N CYS A 254 -1.65 -3.80 7.95
CA CYS A 254 -1.47 -3.89 6.51
C CYS A 254 -0.04 -4.27 6.13
N LEU A 255 0.97 -3.61 6.69
CA LEU A 255 2.37 -3.86 6.35
C LEU A 255 2.86 -5.24 6.81
N VAL A 256 2.52 -5.68 8.02
CA VAL A 256 2.86 -7.03 8.49
C VAL A 256 2.26 -8.09 7.57
N LYS A 257 1.00 -7.91 7.18
CA LYS A 257 0.32 -8.85 6.27
C LYS A 257 0.92 -8.83 4.88
N LEU A 258 1.22 -7.65 4.35
CA LEU A 258 1.83 -7.50 3.03
C LEU A 258 3.20 -8.18 3.01
N GLU A 259 4.04 -7.94 4.01
CA GLU A 259 5.35 -8.57 4.17
C GLU A 259 5.25 -10.09 4.22
N ALA A 260 4.38 -10.63 5.07
CA ALA A 260 4.22 -12.07 5.21
C ALA A 260 3.77 -12.74 3.90
N MET A 261 2.90 -12.08 3.14
CA MET A 261 2.45 -12.58 1.83
C MET A 261 3.58 -12.55 0.80
N PHE A 262 4.41 -11.51 0.77
CA PHE A 262 5.61 -11.48 -0.08
C PHE A 262 6.60 -12.58 0.28
N ARG A 263 6.90 -12.76 1.58
CA ARG A 263 7.81 -13.82 2.04
C ARG A 263 7.28 -15.22 1.69
N SER A 264 5.99 -15.45 1.93
CA SER A 264 5.35 -16.73 1.61
C SER A 264 5.40 -17.04 0.12
N PHE A 265 5.18 -16.03 -0.73
CA PHE A 265 5.29 -16.18 -2.18
C PHE A 265 6.73 -16.46 -2.62
N GLN A 266 7.71 -15.72 -2.11
CA GLN A 266 9.14 -15.93 -2.41
C GLN A 266 9.63 -17.32 -2.00
N GLN A 267 9.09 -17.91 -0.92
CA GLN A 267 9.41 -19.28 -0.51
C GLN A 267 8.87 -20.35 -1.47
N LEU A 268 7.74 -20.06 -2.13
CA LEU A 268 7.11 -20.94 -3.11
C LEU A 268 7.73 -20.78 -4.50
N ASP A 269 8.02 -19.55 -4.91
CA ASP A 269 8.65 -19.22 -6.20
C ASP A 269 10.17 -19.33 -6.14
N LYS A 270 10.67 -20.56 -5.96
CA LYS A 270 12.12 -20.84 -5.86
C LYS A 270 12.88 -20.61 -7.15
N GLU A 271 12.19 -20.65 -8.28
CA GLU A 271 12.77 -20.52 -9.62
C GLU A 271 12.71 -19.07 -10.12
N GLY A 272 12.00 -18.18 -9.42
CA GLY A 272 11.88 -16.76 -9.77
C GLY A 272 11.08 -16.54 -11.05
N GLU A 273 10.15 -17.45 -11.36
CA GLU A 273 9.32 -17.38 -12.57
C GLU A 273 8.14 -16.40 -12.41
N GLY A 274 7.92 -15.88 -11.20
CA GLY A 274 6.79 -15.02 -10.88
C GLY A 274 5.47 -15.78 -10.74
N VAL A 275 5.53 -17.11 -10.61
CA VAL A 275 4.38 -18.00 -10.50
C VAL A 275 4.62 -19.01 -9.37
N ALA A 276 3.63 -19.19 -8.50
CA ALA A 276 3.64 -20.20 -7.45
C ALA A 276 2.51 -21.21 -7.67
N GLU A 277 2.86 -22.49 -7.80
CA GLU A 277 1.88 -23.58 -7.84
C GLU A 277 1.59 -24.11 -6.44
N MET A 278 0.31 -24.28 -6.11
CA MET A 278 -0.10 -24.85 -4.83
C MET A 278 -1.42 -25.60 -4.96
N ASN A 279 -1.61 -26.60 -4.10
CA ASN A 279 -2.87 -27.33 -4.00
C ASN A 279 -3.87 -26.62 -3.06
N ILE A 280 -5.12 -27.10 -3.03
CA ILE A 280 -6.18 -26.49 -2.21
C ILE A 280 -5.85 -26.48 -0.71
N THR A 281 -5.13 -27.48 -0.22
CA THR A 281 -4.77 -27.59 1.18
C THR A 281 -3.73 -26.53 1.55
N GLU A 282 -2.69 -26.39 0.73
CA GLU A 282 -1.66 -25.35 0.88
C GLU A 282 -2.27 -23.94 0.77
N TRP A 283 -3.16 -23.72 -0.19
CA TRP A 283 -3.88 -22.45 -0.33
C TRP A 283 -4.70 -22.11 0.92
N LEU A 284 -5.43 -23.09 1.48
CA LEU A 284 -6.22 -22.89 2.70
C LEU A 284 -5.33 -22.61 3.91
N TYR A 285 -4.22 -23.33 4.07
CA TYR A 285 -3.26 -23.04 5.14
C TYR A 285 -2.70 -21.62 5.02
N MET A 286 -2.27 -21.20 3.83
CA MET A 286 -1.73 -19.86 3.61
C MET A 286 -2.76 -18.76 3.88
N THR A 287 -3.99 -18.91 3.41
CA THR A 287 -5.00 -17.84 3.49
C THR A 287 -5.75 -17.75 4.82
N MET A 288 -5.86 -18.86 5.55
CA MET A 288 -6.58 -18.92 6.83
C MET A 288 -5.66 -18.84 8.05
N CYS A 289 -4.42 -19.29 7.93
CA CYS A 289 -3.44 -19.26 9.01
C CYS A 289 -2.41 -18.12 8.86
N GLY A 290 -2.30 -17.51 7.66
CA GLY A 290 -1.54 -16.28 7.41
C GLY A 290 -2.39 -15.00 7.41
#